data_AF-A0A9W6J3I8-F1
#
_entry.id   AF-A0A9W6J3I8-F1
#
_cell.length_a   1.000
_cell.length_b   1.000
_cell.length_c   1.000
_cell.angle_alpha   90.00
_cell.angle_beta   90.00
_cell.angle_gamma   90.00
#
_symmetry.space_group_name_H-M   'P 1'
#
loop_
_entity.id
_entity.type
_entity.pdbx_description
1 polymer ?
#
loop_
_entity_poly.entity_id
_entity_poly.type
_entity_poly.pdbx_seq_one_letter_code
_entity_poly.pdbx_strand_id
1 'polypeptide(L)'
;MLLTACYPARLGLRRLVVLDHLVVHTADVDGPASLHPQEESRTAELLVRRGLVSAGLSLMGTKQLIIRYATPDGFRFEAGEEAGSFVDLLRSEYTSKLKERAAWLAAVIVPLADDEIDALVKDRMDRWATEFQSDYGVST
;
A
#
# COMPACT_ATOMS: atom_id res chain seq x y z
N MET A 1 -9.06 3.00 -2.18
CA MET A 1 -9.27 2.68 -0.74
C MET A 1 -8.09 3.10 0.09
N LEU A 2 -6.88 2.55 -0.10
CA LEU A 2 -5.70 2.94 0.70
C LEU A 2 -5.39 4.44 0.61
N LEU A 3 -5.23 4.99 -0.60
CA LEU A 3 -4.98 6.43 -0.77
C LEU A 3 -6.12 7.30 -0.21
N THR A 4 -7.37 6.84 -0.33
CA THR A 4 -8.55 7.51 0.24
C THR A 4 -8.49 7.52 1.77
N ALA A 5 -8.11 6.39 2.38
CA ALA A 5 -7.98 6.25 3.83
C ALA A 5 -6.81 7.04 4.40
N CYS A 6 -5.73 7.20 3.62
CA CYS A 6 -4.56 7.96 4.00
C CYS A 6 -4.68 9.46 3.69
N TYR A 7 -5.74 9.92 3.01
CA TYR A 7 -5.88 11.33 2.64
C TYR A 7 -5.83 12.25 3.88
N PRO A 8 -5.09 13.38 3.85
CA PRO A 8 -4.40 13.99 2.69
C PRO A 8 -2.93 13.56 2.50
N ALA A 9 -2.48 12.46 3.09
CA ALA A 9 -1.09 12.01 2.97
C ALA A 9 -0.73 11.55 1.55
N ARG A 10 0.51 11.87 1.15
CA ARG A 10 1.09 11.48 -0.14
C ARG A 10 2.06 10.33 0.05
N LEU A 11 1.80 9.21 -0.61
CA LEU A 11 2.55 7.98 -0.40
C LEU A 11 3.47 7.68 -1.57
N GLY A 12 4.68 7.18 -1.28
CA GLY A 12 5.56 6.67 -2.32
C GLY A 12 5.10 5.30 -2.84
N LEU A 13 5.56 4.90 -4.04
CA LEU A 13 5.23 3.60 -4.63
C LEU A 13 5.55 2.44 -3.68
N ARG A 14 6.72 2.50 -3.04
CA ARG A 14 7.19 1.47 -2.11
C ARG A 14 6.21 1.24 -0.96
N ARG A 15 5.77 2.31 -0.31
CA ARG A 15 4.78 2.28 0.78
C ARG A 15 3.43 1.74 0.31
N LEU A 16 3.02 2.08 -0.91
CA LEU A 16 1.80 1.56 -1.51
C LEU A 16 1.86 0.05 -1.75
N VAL A 17 3.00 -0.49 -2.17
CA VAL A 17 3.18 -1.95 -2.34
C VAL A 17 3.05 -2.68 -1.00
N VAL A 18 3.70 -2.14 0.05
CA VAL A 18 3.59 -2.69 1.42
C VAL A 18 2.13 -2.66 1.88
N LEU A 19 1.46 -1.52 1.76
CA LEU A 19 0.07 -1.36 2.17
C LEU A 19 -0.90 -2.24 1.37
N ASP A 20 -0.68 -2.41 0.06
CA ASP A 20 -1.50 -3.26 -0.79
C ASP A 20 -1.47 -4.73 -0.32
N HIS A 21 -0.33 -5.19 0.18
CA HIS A 21 -0.25 -6.51 0.80
C HIS A 21 -0.87 -6.54 2.21
N LEU A 22 -0.46 -5.62 3.08
CA LEU A 22 -0.92 -5.63 4.47
C LEU A 22 -2.44 -5.47 4.60
N VAL A 23 -3.11 -4.80 3.66
CA VAL A 23 -4.56 -4.55 3.75
C VAL A 23 -5.40 -5.83 3.72
N VAL A 24 -4.86 -6.92 3.17
CA VAL A 24 -5.48 -8.25 3.20
C VAL A 24 -4.83 -9.19 4.22
N HIS A 25 -3.68 -8.81 4.79
CA HIS A 25 -2.90 -9.55 5.78
C HIS A 25 -2.70 -8.77 7.09
N THR A 26 -3.72 -8.04 7.54
CA THR A 26 -3.59 -7.14 8.70
C THR A 26 -3.26 -7.85 10.01
N ALA A 27 -3.55 -9.15 10.15
CA ALA A 27 -3.18 -9.91 11.33
C ALA A 27 -1.66 -10.09 11.49
N ASP A 28 -0.89 -10.00 10.39
CA ASP A 28 0.58 -10.12 10.42
C ASP A 28 1.24 -8.91 11.13
N VAL A 29 0.48 -7.81 11.32
CA VAL A 29 0.92 -6.57 11.99
C VAL A 29 0.03 -6.19 13.17
N ASP A 30 -0.51 -7.19 13.88
CA ASP A 30 -1.37 -7.03 15.07
C ASP A 30 -2.70 -6.29 14.80
N GLY A 31 -3.17 -6.31 13.56
CA GLY A 31 -4.43 -5.69 13.13
C GLY A 31 -5.63 -6.63 13.12
N PRO A 32 -6.75 -6.21 12.51
CA PRO A 32 -7.93 -7.06 12.32
C PRO A 32 -7.59 -8.39 11.64
N ALA A 33 -8.46 -9.40 11.78
CA ALA A 33 -8.28 -10.69 11.11
C ALA A 33 -8.01 -10.53 9.60
N SER A 34 -7.02 -11.26 9.07
CA SER A 34 -6.67 -11.22 7.64
C SER A 34 -7.85 -11.63 6.75
N LEU A 35 -7.96 -11.01 5.58
CA LEU A 35 -8.97 -11.39 4.58
C LEU A 35 -8.52 -12.59 3.74
N HIS A 36 -7.21 -12.72 3.54
CA HIS A 36 -6.63 -13.82 2.80
C HIS A 36 -5.98 -14.82 3.77
N PRO A 37 -6.14 -16.13 3.54
CA PRO A 37 -5.40 -17.14 4.29
C PRO A 37 -3.90 -16.96 4.06
N GLN A 38 -3.09 -17.39 5.03
CA GLN A 38 -1.64 -17.40 4.84
C GLN A 38 -1.27 -18.48 3.80
N GLU A 39 -0.95 -18.07 2.58
CA GLU A 39 -0.43 -18.99 1.55
C GLU A 39 1.10 -18.97 1.47
N GLU A 40 1.66 -20.11 1.05
CA GLU A 40 3.08 -20.44 1.05
C GLU A 40 3.72 -20.24 -0.34
N SER A 41 3.84 -19.01 -0.85
CA SER A 41 4.83 -18.65 -1.88
C SER A 41 4.86 -17.13 -2.10
N ARG A 42 5.81 -16.41 -1.49
CA ARG A 42 5.70 -14.94 -1.28
C ARG A 42 6.71 -14.07 -2.03
N THR A 43 7.73 -14.65 -2.64
CA THR A 43 8.84 -13.90 -3.27
C THR A 43 8.54 -13.52 -4.72
N ALA A 44 8.10 -14.47 -5.56
CA ALA A 44 7.71 -14.18 -6.94
C ALA A 44 6.46 -13.27 -7.03
N GLU A 45 5.63 -13.27 -5.98
CA GLU A 45 4.46 -12.42 -5.87
C GLU A 45 4.84 -10.93 -5.83
N LEU A 46 5.87 -10.52 -5.09
CA LEU A 46 6.15 -9.10 -4.85
C LEU A 46 6.57 -8.34 -6.12
N LEU A 47 7.44 -8.94 -6.94
CA LEU A 47 7.86 -8.35 -8.23
C LEU A 47 6.66 -8.19 -9.18
N VAL A 48 5.81 -9.21 -9.27
CA VAL A 48 4.56 -9.16 -10.05
C VAL A 48 3.63 -8.09 -9.48
N ARG A 49 3.53 -8.02 -8.15
CA ARG A 49 2.65 -7.09 -7.42
C ARG A 49 3.09 -5.64 -7.58
N ARG A 50 4.39 -5.32 -7.56
CA ARG A 50 4.90 -3.98 -7.87
C ARG A 50 4.50 -3.54 -9.29
N GLY A 51 4.64 -4.44 -10.27
CA GLY A 51 4.19 -4.21 -11.64
C GLY A 51 2.69 -3.94 -11.74
N LEU A 52 1.88 -4.78 -11.09
CA LEU A 52 0.42 -4.65 -11.03
C LEU A 52 -0.03 -3.37 -10.33
N VAL A 53 0.58 -3.03 -9.20
CA VAL A 53 0.30 -1.78 -8.47
C VAL A 53 0.64 -0.58 -9.35
N SER A 54 1.81 -0.55 -9.99
CA SER A 54 2.20 0.54 -10.89
C SER A 54 1.24 0.69 -12.08
N ALA A 55 0.84 -0.42 -12.70
CA ALA A 55 -0.13 -0.41 -13.79
C ALA A 55 -1.51 0.08 -13.32
N GLY A 56 -1.97 -0.38 -12.14
CA GLY A 56 -3.20 0.06 -11.50
C GLY A 56 -3.20 1.55 -11.17
N LEU A 57 -2.10 2.09 -10.64
CA LEU A 57 -1.93 3.52 -10.37
C LEU A 57 -2.04 4.34 -11.67
N SER A 58 -1.43 3.86 -12.75
CA SER A 58 -1.49 4.51 -14.05
C SER A 58 -2.92 4.54 -14.61
N LEU A 59 -3.63 3.40 -14.53
CA LEU A 59 -5.03 3.31 -14.95
C LEU A 59 -5.94 4.22 -14.12
N MET A 60 -5.80 4.19 -12.80
CA MET A 60 -6.59 5.03 -11.88
C MET A 60 -6.34 6.52 -12.09
N GLY A 61 -5.11 6.91 -12.48
CA GLY A 61 -4.79 8.27 -12.88
C GLY A 61 -5.59 8.76 -14.09
N THR A 62 -5.87 7.89 -15.08
CA THR A 62 -6.72 8.24 -16.25
C THR A 62 -8.16 8.55 -15.89
N LYS A 63 -8.60 8.17 -14.68
CA LYS A 63 -9.95 8.36 -14.16
C LYS A 63 -10.03 9.39 -13.04
N GLN A 64 -8.95 10.17 -12.83
CA GLN A 64 -8.85 11.16 -11.74
C GLN A 64 -9.07 10.59 -10.33
N LEU A 65 -8.90 9.27 -10.16
CA LEU A 65 -8.99 8.61 -8.85
C LEU A 65 -7.69 8.75 -8.06
N ILE A 66 -6.59 9.07 -8.73
CA ILE A 66 -5.26 9.24 -8.14
C ILE A 66 -4.58 10.43 -8.77
N ILE A 67 -3.90 11.22 -7.94
CA ILE A 67 -3.01 12.29 -8.37
C ILE A 67 -1.58 11.83 -8.14
N ARG A 68 -0.71 12.06 -9.13
CA ARG A 68 0.72 11.73 -9.08
C ARG A 68 1.54 13.01 -9.04
N TYR A 69 2.42 13.11 -8.05
CA TYR A 69 3.34 14.22 -7.84
C TYR A 69 4.77 13.79 -8.13
N ALA A 70 5.48 14.54 -8.97
CA ALA A 70 6.93 14.40 -9.12
C ALA A 70 7.63 15.11 -7.95
N THR A 71 8.52 14.42 -7.28
CA THR A 71 9.33 14.94 -6.16
C THR A 71 10.81 14.62 -6.41
N PRO A 72 11.76 15.29 -5.73
CA PRO A 72 13.18 14.96 -5.84
C PRO A 72 13.49 13.49 -5.55
N ASP A 73 12.72 12.86 -4.65
CA ASP A 73 12.89 11.47 -4.24
C ASP A 73 12.03 10.47 -5.06
N GLY A 74 11.51 10.90 -6.21
CA GLY A 74 10.66 10.10 -7.09
C GLY A 74 9.18 10.49 -7.06
N PHE A 75 8.28 9.55 -7.34
CA PHE A 75 6.84 9.84 -7.42
C PHE A 75 6.12 9.58 -6.11
N ARG A 76 5.25 10.53 -5.73
CA ARG A 76 4.28 10.38 -4.64
C ARG A 76 2.86 10.36 -5.21
N PHE A 77 1.96 9.65 -4.55
CA PHE A 77 0.57 9.45 -4.98
C PHE A 77 -0.39 9.86 -3.87
N GLU A 78 -1.50 10.48 -4.26
CA GLU A 78 -2.57 10.95 -3.38
C GLU A 78 -3.92 10.51 -3.94
N ALA A 79 -4.94 10.41 -3.10
CA ALA A 79 -6.31 10.24 -3.58
C ALA A 79 -6.73 11.46 -4.42
N GLY A 80 -7.28 11.20 -5.60
CA GLY A 80 -7.91 12.24 -6.41
C GLY A 80 -9.31 12.60 -5.93
N GLU A 81 -9.87 13.66 -6.49
CA GLU A 81 -11.18 14.22 -6.11
C GLU A 81 -12.31 13.17 -6.21
N GLU A 82 -12.31 12.36 -7.26
CA GLU A 82 -13.31 11.32 -7.49
C GLU A 82 -13.11 10.05 -6.64
N ALA A 83 -11.97 9.94 -5.93
CA ALA A 83 -11.59 8.71 -5.25
C ALA A 83 -12.54 8.37 -4.08
N GLY A 84 -12.98 9.37 -3.32
CA GLY A 84 -13.90 9.19 -2.20
C GLY A 84 -15.24 8.63 -2.68
N SER A 85 -15.89 9.34 -3.60
CA SER A 85 -17.15 8.95 -4.21
C SER A 85 -17.08 7.55 -4.85
N PHE A 86 -16.01 7.27 -5.61
CA PHE A 86 -15.81 5.95 -6.20
C PHE A 86 -15.72 4.84 -5.15
N VAL A 87 -14.97 5.06 -4.07
CA VAL A 87 -14.85 4.10 -2.98
C VAL A 87 -16.19 3.89 -2.28
N ASP A 88 -17.01 4.92 -2.10
CA ASP A 88 -18.34 4.82 -1.47
C ASP A 88 -19.37 4.03 -2.28
N LEU A 89 -19.20 3.96 -3.61
CA LEU A 89 -20.00 3.09 -4.47
C LEU A 89 -19.72 1.60 -4.26
N LEU A 90 -18.56 1.25 -3.69
CA LEU A 90 -18.20 -0.14 -3.37
C LEU A 90 -18.91 -0.58 -2.08
N ARG A 91 -19.92 -1.46 -2.24
CA ARG A 91 -20.87 -1.84 -1.16
C ARG A 91 -20.95 -3.32 -0.86
N SER A 92 -20.09 -4.15 -1.45
CA SER A 92 -20.04 -5.56 -1.08
C SER A 92 -19.48 -5.73 0.34
N GLU A 93 -19.83 -6.84 0.99
CA GLU A 93 -19.30 -7.17 2.31
C GLU A 93 -17.76 -7.20 2.30
N TYR A 94 -17.18 -7.80 1.26
CA TYR A 94 -15.72 -7.83 1.06
C TYR A 94 -15.13 -6.42 0.98
N THR A 95 -15.72 -5.53 0.17
CA THR A 95 -15.22 -4.16 0.04
C THR A 95 -15.38 -3.36 1.33
N SER A 96 -16.41 -3.63 2.14
CA SER A 96 -16.60 -2.98 3.44
C SER A 96 -15.50 -3.39 4.42
N LYS A 97 -15.23 -4.69 4.52
CA LYS A 97 -14.11 -5.23 5.31
C LYS A 97 -12.74 -4.70 4.86
N LEU A 98 -12.57 -4.49 3.55
CA LEU A 98 -11.34 -3.93 2.99
C LEU A 98 -11.18 -2.44 3.36
N LYS A 99 -12.27 -1.65 3.36
CA LYS A 99 -12.26 -0.24 3.82
C LYS A 99 -11.84 -0.14 5.28
N GLU A 100 -12.40 -0.98 6.15
CA GLU A 100 -12.06 -1.01 7.58
C GLU A 100 -10.56 -1.26 7.79
N ARG A 101 -9.98 -2.24 7.09
CA ARG A 101 -8.55 -2.57 7.16
C ARG A 101 -7.68 -1.46 6.57
N ALA A 102 -8.11 -0.83 5.48
CA ALA A 102 -7.41 0.32 4.91
C ALA A 102 -7.40 1.51 5.88
N ALA A 103 -8.52 1.79 6.57
CA ALA A 103 -8.60 2.83 7.58
C ALA A 103 -7.72 2.51 8.80
N TRP A 104 -7.74 1.26 9.27
CA TRP A 104 -6.87 0.81 10.35
C TRP A 104 -5.38 0.95 9.97
N LEU A 105 -4.99 0.50 8.77
CA LEU A 105 -3.62 0.65 8.29
C LEU A 105 -3.22 2.11 8.14
N ALA A 106 -4.12 2.97 7.66
CA ALA A 106 -3.83 4.40 7.57
C ALA A 106 -3.51 4.97 8.96
N ALA A 107 -4.29 4.64 9.99
CA ALA A 107 -4.06 5.11 11.36
C ALA A 107 -2.73 4.61 11.96
N VAL A 108 -2.33 3.37 11.64
CA VAL A 108 -1.07 2.78 12.16
C VAL A 108 0.14 3.24 11.37
N ILE A 109 0.03 3.29 10.04
CA ILE A 109 1.18 3.48 9.17
C ILE A 109 1.41 4.94 8.84
N VAL A 110 0.40 5.79 8.60
CA VAL A 110 0.61 7.21 8.22
C VAL A 110 1.55 7.98 9.17
N PRO A 111 1.50 7.77 10.51
CA PRO A 111 2.41 8.45 11.43
C PRO A 111 3.88 8.02 11.31
N LEU A 112 4.15 6.85 10.73
CA LEU A 112 5.50 6.28 10.66
C LEU A 112 6.33 6.90 9.54
N ALA A 113 7.60 7.11 9.82
CA ALA A 113 8.61 7.41 8.81
C ALA A 113 8.88 6.18 7.92
N ASP A 114 9.48 6.41 6.75
CA ASP A 114 9.68 5.35 5.77
C ASP A 114 10.65 4.25 6.28
N ASP A 115 11.61 4.59 7.16
CA ASP A 115 12.54 3.65 7.83
C ASP A 115 11.87 2.82 8.96
N GLU A 116 10.93 3.41 9.69
CA GLU A 116 10.14 2.69 10.70
C GLU A 116 9.26 1.60 10.07
N ILE A 117 8.75 1.86 8.86
CA ILE A 117 8.01 0.86 8.07
C ILE A 117 8.94 -0.27 7.66
N ASP A 118 10.20 0.03 7.37
CA ASP A 118 11.19 -0.96 6.96
C ASP A 118 11.53 -1.89 8.11
N ALA A 119 11.66 -1.32 9.30
CA ALA A 119 11.83 -2.08 10.53
C ALA A 119 10.59 -2.94 10.82
N LEU A 120 9.38 -2.38 10.73
CA LEU A 120 8.12 -3.11 10.94
C LEU A 120 7.97 -4.29 9.98
N VAL A 121 8.20 -4.04 8.69
CA VAL A 121 8.18 -5.06 7.65
C VAL A 121 9.25 -6.11 7.90
N LYS A 122 10.47 -5.71 8.25
CA LYS A 122 11.56 -6.65 8.48
C LYS A 122 11.32 -7.54 9.71
N ASP A 123 10.83 -6.96 10.79
CA ASP A 123 10.57 -7.64 12.07
C ASP A 123 9.39 -8.62 11.97
N ARG A 124 8.30 -8.20 11.33
CA ARG A 124 7.08 -9.02 11.23
C ARG A 124 7.08 -9.93 10.00
N MET A 125 7.96 -9.64 9.04
CA MET A 125 8.04 -10.34 7.77
C MET A 125 9.50 -10.65 7.47
N ASP A 126 10.08 -11.55 8.27
CA ASP A 126 11.48 -12.02 8.30
C ASP A 126 12.19 -12.19 6.93
N ARG A 127 11.44 -12.37 5.84
CA ARG A 127 11.96 -12.61 4.47
C ARG A 127 11.66 -11.51 3.44
N TRP A 128 10.91 -10.46 3.81
CA TRP A 128 10.66 -9.30 2.94
C TRP A 128 11.83 -8.32 2.92
N ALA A 129 12.57 -8.25 4.02
CA ALA A 129 13.65 -7.29 4.24
C ALA A 129 14.75 -7.32 3.16
N THR A 130 15.03 -8.50 2.58
CA THR A 130 16.10 -8.69 1.59
C THR A 130 15.84 -7.93 0.29
N GLU A 131 14.59 -7.77 -0.14
CA GLU A 131 14.24 -7.08 -1.40
C GLU A 131 14.03 -5.56 -1.21
N PHE A 132 13.66 -5.13 0.00
CA PHE A 132 13.57 -3.69 0.32
C PHE A 132 14.93 -3.03 0.50
N GLN A 133 15.99 -3.80 0.79
CA GLN A 133 17.37 -3.28 0.85
C GLN A 133 17.97 -3.02 -0.54
N SER A 134 17.54 -3.74 -1.58
CA SER A 134 18.09 -3.62 -2.93
C SER A 134 17.68 -2.35 -3.69
N ASP A 135 16.71 -1.57 -3.19
CA ASP A 135 16.30 -0.29 -3.81
C ASP A 135 16.99 0.94 -3.16
N TYR A 136 17.93 0.74 -2.21
CA TYR A 136 18.73 1.80 -1.57
C TYR A 136 20.14 2.00 -2.18
N GLY A 137 20.41 1.48 -3.38
CA GLY A 137 21.62 1.79 -4.17
C GLY A 137 21.40 1.39 -5.62
N VAL A 138 21.60 2.26 -6.62
CA VAL A 138 22.86 2.94 -6.93
C VAL A 138 22.57 4.36 -7.43
N SER A 139 22.92 5.38 -6.64
CA SER A 139 23.40 6.64 -7.21
C SER A 139 24.91 6.52 -7.35
N THR A 140 25.35 6.27 -8.57
CA THR A 140 26.72 6.56 -9.03
C THR A 140 26.60 7.19 -10.41
#